data_AF-A0A969JWB0-F1
#
_entry.id   AF-A0A969JWB0-F1
#
_cell.length_a   1.000
_cell.length_b   1.000
_cell.length_c   1.000
_cell.angle_alpha   90.00
_cell.angle_beta   90.00
_cell.angle_gamma   90.00
#
_symmetry.space_group_name_H-M   'P 1'
#
loop_
_entity.id
_entity.type
_entity.pdbx_description
1 polymer ?
#
loop_
_entity_poly.entity_id
_entity_poly.type
_entity_poly.pdbx_seq_one_letter_code
_entity_poly.pdbx_strand_id
1 'polypeptide(L)'
;MTASLRGMAFCRHCCSKHRKSHGHILQCGADLTTLLLAIMVERRGVRLWTLESNPRAANAMRSWLAQYELTQAHIILAPADLTKLGVGYAIEGRSAARAVESRRV
;
A
#
# COMPACT_ATOMS: atom_id res chain seq x y z
N MET A 1 24.44 -9.94 -0.64
CA MET A 1 23.45 -9.97 0.45
C MET A 1 23.30 -8.56 1.05
N THR A 2 22.48 -7.69 0.44
CA THR A 2 22.27 -6.29 0.90
C THR A 2 20.80 -5.86 0.87
N ALA A 3 19.89 -6.74 0.43
CA ALA A 3 18.45 -6.46 0.32
C ALA A 3 17.75 -6.32 1.69
N SER A 4 18.26 -6.99 2.73
CA SER A 4 17.60 -7.07 4.05
C SER A 4 17.55 -5.73 4.81
N LEU A 5 18.59 -4.89 4.71
CA LEU A 5 18.64 -3.59 5.40
C LEU A 5 17.75 -2.53 4.75
N ARG A 6 17.58 -2.56 3.42
CA ARG A 6 16.71 -1.62 2.70
C ARG A 6 15.23 -1.89 2.97
N GLY A 7 14.82 -3.16 3.07
CA GLY A 7 13.43 -3.54 3.36
C GLY A 7 12.94 -3.04 4.72
N MET A 8 13.73 -3.20 5.78
CA MET A 8 13.36 -2.72 7.12
C MET A 8 13.32 -1.19 7.23
N ALA A 9 14.28 -0.49 6.61
CA ALA A 9 14.27 0.97 6.56
C ALA A 9 13.07 1.50 5.77
N PHE A 10 12.72 0.84 4.67
CA PHE A 10 11.53 1.12 3.87
C PHE A 10 10.25 0.93 4.68
N CYS A 11 10.06 -0.23 5.33
CA CYS A 11 8.91 -0.46 6.20
C CYS A 11 8.82 0.59 7.30
N ARG A 12 9.93 0.89 8.00
CA ARG A 12 9.93 1.87 9.09
C ARG A 12 9.60 3.29 8.61
N HIS A 13 10.07 3.65 7.41
CA HIS A 13 9.73 4.93 6.78
C HIS A 13 8.25 5.00 6.39
N CYS A 14 7.72 3.96 5.74
CA CYS A 14 6.30 3.84 5.41
C CYS A 14 5.43 3.89 6.67
N CYS A 15 5.79 3.16 7.72
CA CYS A 15 5.10 3.18 9.01
C CYS A 15 5.14 4.57 9.66
N SER A 16 6.27 5.28 9.56
CA SER A 16 6.44 6.62 10.13
C SER A 16 5.61 7.67 9.39
N LYS A 17 5.60 7.62 8.05
CA LYS A 17 4.79 8.50 7.21
C LYS A 17 3.30 8.19 7.37
N HIS A 18 2.94 6.91 7.40
CA HIS A 18 1.57 6.48 7.62
C HIS A 18 1.09 6.69 9.06
N ARG A 19 1.97 6.76 10.07
CA ARG A 19 1.57 7.24 11.40
C ARG A 19 1.11 8.70 11.39
N LYS A 20 1.56 9.51 10.43
CA LYS A 20 1.20 10.92 10.30
C LYS A 20 0.00 11.14 9.39
N SER A 21 -0.33 10.20 8.50
CA SER A 21 -1.44 10.29 7.56
C SER A 21 -2.52 9.25 7.86
N HIS A 22 -3.77 9.71 7.94
CA HIS A 22 -4.95 8.87 8.16
C HIS A 22 -5.62 8.43 6.84
N GLY A 23 -4.91 8.54 5.72
CA GLY A 23 -5.45 8.27 4.40
C GLY A 23 -5.20 6.85 3.93
N HIS A 24 -5.90 6.48 2.86
CA HIS A 24 -5.68 5.22 2.16
C HIS A 24 -4.27 5.15 1.56
N ILE A 25 -3.74 3.93 1.41
CA ILE A 25 -2.41 3.68 0.87
C ILE A 25 -2.54 3.06 -0.52
N LEU A 26 -1.73 3.56 -1.45
CA LEU A 26 -1.46 2.91 -2.73
C LEU A 26 0.01 2.45 -2.75
N GLN A 27 0.23 1.15 -2.97
CA GLN A 27 1.53 0.52 -3.14
C GLN A 27 1.68 0.03 -4.59
N CYS A 28 2.89 0.12 -5.14
CA CYS A 28 3.22 -0.44 -6.45
C CYS A 28 4.28 -1.54 -6.27
N GLY A 29 3.94 -2.77 -6.67
CA GLY A 29 4.70 -3.99 -6.41
C GLY A 29 4.27 -4.65 -5.10
N ALA A 30 3.83 -5.91 -5.19
CA ALA A 30 3.47 -6.76 -4.08
C ALA A 30 4.70 -7.54 -3.58
N ASP A 31 4.95 -7.45 -2.28
CA ASP A 31 6.04 -8.16 -1.61
C ASP A 31 5.67 -8.45 -0.14
N LEU A 32 6.61 -8.95 0.66
CA LEU A 32 6.37 -9.20 2.09
C LEU A 32 6.01 -7.93 2.86
N THR A 33 6.38 -6.74 2.39
CA THR A 33 6.00 -5.48 3.04
C THR A 33 4.52 -5.19 2.86
N THR A 34 3.89 -5.70 1.79
CA THR A 34 2.43 -5.64 1.59
C THR A 34 1.68 -6.31 2.73
N LEU A 35 2.16 -7.46 3.24
CA LEU A 35 1.52 -8.13 4.39
C LEU A 35 1.62 -7.30 5.67
N LEU A 36 2.78 -6.70 5.93
CA LEU A 36 2.97 -5.84 7.09
C LEU A 36 2.07 -4.60 7.03
N LEU A 37 1.97 -3.98 5.85
CA LEU A 37 1.07 -2.85 5.62
C LEU A 37 -0.40 -3.29 5.76
N ALA A 38 -0.77 -4.45 5.23
CA ALA A 38 -2.11 -5.02 5.35
C ALA A 38 -2.53 -5.17 6.82
N ILE A 39 -1.68 -5.76 7.68
CA ILE A 39 -1.94 -5.86 9.13
C ILE A 39 -2.12 -4.48 9.77
N MET A 40 -1.32 -3.50 9.37
CA MET A 40 -1.40 -2.14 9.92
C MET A 40 -2.67 -1.41 9.52
N VAL A 41 -3.10 -1.53 8.27
CA VAL A 41 -4.31 -0.86 7.77
C VAL A 41 -5.57 -1.52 8.31
N GLU A 42 -5.55 -2.85 8.48
CA GLU A 42 -6.65 -3.62 9.10
C GLU A 42 -6.97 -3.08 10.49
N ARG A 43 -5.95 -2.90 11.34
CA ARG A 43 -6.10 -2.38 12.71
C ARG A 43 -6.61 -0.94 12.76
N ARG A 44 -6.53 -0.20 11.66
CA ARG A 44 -6.89 1.22 11.58
C ARG A 44 -8.19 1.47 10.81
N GLY A 45 -8.75 0.45 10.16
CA GLY A 45 -9.92 0.60 9.29
C GLY A 45 -9.66 1.47 8.06
N VAL A 46 -8.42 1.56 7.60
CA VAL A 46 -8.07 2.23 6.32
C VAL A 46 -7.77 1.17 5.27
N ARG A 47 -7.81 1.54 3.98
CA ARG A 47 -7.58 0.58 2.88
C ARG A 47 -6.18 0.68 2.29
N LEU A 48 -5.65 -0.47 1.89
CA LEU A 48 -4.43 -0.63 1.09
C LEU A 48 -4.79 -1.16 -0.29
N TRP A 49 -4.37 -0.45 -1.33
CA TRP A 49 -4.39 -0.94 -2.70
C TRP A 49 -2.96 -1.21 -3.16
N THR A 50 -2.71 -2.40 -3.68
CA THR A 50 -1.41 -2.77 -4.23
C THR A 50 -1.56 -3.12 -5.70
N LEU A 51 -0.83 -2.41 -6.55
CA LEU A 51 -0.72 -2.67 -7.99
C LEU A 51 0.40 -3.68 -8.22
N GLU A 52 0.10 -4.83 -8.81
CA GLU A 52 1.09 -5.87 -9.12
C GLU A 52 1.04 -6.22 -10.60
N SER A 53 2.20 -6.38 -11.25
CA SER A 53 2.30 -6.72 -12.69
C SER A 53 2.43 -8.22 -12.93
N ASN A 54 2.98 -8.96 -11.97
CA ASN A 54 3.15 -10.41 -12.05
C ASN A 54 1.91 -11.15 -11.50
N PRO A 55 1.17 -11.89 -12.34
CA PRO A 55 -0.03 -12.60 -11.90
C PRO A 55 0.23 -13.69 -10.85
N ARG A 56 1.41 -14.33 -10.87
CA ARG A 56 1.77 -15.32 -9.85
C ARG A 56 1.96 -14.68 -8.48
N ALA A 57 2.68 -13.55 -8.43
CA ALA A 57 2.89 -12.79 -7.21
C ALA A 57 1.56 -12.24 -6.66
N ALA A 58 0.72 -11.71 -7.55
CA ALA A 58 -0.60 -11.20 -7.18
C ALA A 58 -1.49 -12.28 -6.56
N ASN A 59 -1.54 -13.47 -7.18
CA ASN A 59 -2.34 -14.58 -6.67
C ASN A 59 -1.80 -15.13 -5.35
N ALA A 60 -0.48 -15.30 -5.21
CA ALA A 60 0.13 -15.71 -3.95
C ALA A 60 -0.19 -14.72 -2.82
N MET A 61 -0.09 -13.42 -3.09
CA MET A 61 -0.41 -12.39 -2.11
C MET A 61 -1.90 -12.41 -1.74
N ARG A 62 -2.81 -12.59 -2.70
CA ARG A 62 -4.25 -12.75 -2.42
C ARG A 62 -4.54 -13.96 -1.54
N SER A 63 -3.88 -15.09 -1.80
CA SER A 63 -4.01 -16.29 -0.96
C SER A 63 -3.54 -16.02 0.47
N TRP A 64 -2.43 -15.31 0.66
CA TRP A 64 -1.97 -14.93 2.00
C TRP A 64 -2.90 -13.94 2.70
N LEU A 65 -3.38 -12.91 2.00
CA LEU A 65 -4.36 -11.98 2.57
C LEU A 65 -5.63 -12.68 3.02
N ALA A 66 -6.13 -13.64 2.23
CA ALA A 66 -7.28 -14.47 2.59
C ALA A 66 -6.98 -15.36 3.80
N GLN A 67 -5.80 -16.01 3.83
CA GLN A 67 -5.37 -16.87 4.93
C GLN A 67 -5.27 -16.12 6.27
N TYR A 68 -4.90 -14.85 6.25
CA TYR A 68 -4.79 -14.00 7.44
C TYR A 68 -6.02 -13.13 7.70
N GLU A 69 -7.11 -13.32 6.93
CA GLU A 69 -8.36 -12.56 7.05
C GLU A 69 -8.17 -11.03 6.95
N LEU A 70 -7.21 -10.59 6.13
CA LEU A 70 -6.88 -9.18 5.93
C LEU A 70 -7.78 -8.58 4.85
N THR A 71 -8.91 -8.02 5.27
CA THR A 71 -9.99 -7.55 4.38
C THR A 71 -9.76 -6.16 3.80
N GLN A 72 -8.95 -5.33 4.47
CA GLN A 72 -8.71 -3.95 4.06
C GLN A 72 -7.61 -3.81 2.99
N ALA A 73 -6.94 -4.90 2.62
CA ALA A 73 -5.89 -4.92 1.62
C ALA A 73 -6.38 -5.58 0.32
N HIS A 74 -6.13 -4.92 -0.81
CA HIS A 74 -6.55 -5.37 -2.12
C HIS A 74 -5.39 -5.39 -3.11
N ILE A 75 -5.24 -6.51 -3.81
CA ILE A 75 -4.25 -6.66 -4.87
C ILE A 75 -4.92 -6.53 -6.23
N ILE A 76 -4.53 -5.51 -6.98
CA ILE A 76 -5.00 -5.21 -8.32
C ILE A 76 -3.91 -5.64 -9.30
N LEU A 77 -4.24 -6.58 -10.18
CA LEU A 77 -3.35 -6.95 -11.28
C LEU A 77 -3.38 -5.81 -12.30
N ALA A 78 -2.25 -5.16 -12.52
CA ALA A 78 -2.12 -4.04 -13.44
C ALA A 78 -0.83 -4.18 -14.25
N PRO A 79 -0.83 -3.91 -15.56
CA PRO A 79 0.38 -3.95 -16.40
C PRO A 79 1.36 -2.80 -16.11
N ALA A 80 1.21 -2.12 -14.97
CA ALA A 80 2.06 -1.02 -14.53
C ALA A 80 3.37 -1.58 -13.94
N ASP A 81 4.38 -1.75 -14.78
CA ASP A 81 5.75 -2.01 -14.33
C ASP A 81 6.40 -0.70 -13.83
N LEU A 82 6.00 -0.27 -12.64
CA LEU A 82 6.61 0.86 -11.94
C LEU A 82 7.92 0.45 -11.25
N THR A 83 8.20 -0.86 -11.17
CA THR A 83 9.36 -1.42 -10.46
C THR A 83 10.68 -1.11 -11.15
N LYS A 84 10.68 -0.82 -12.46
CA LYS A 84 11.86 -0.36 -13.21
C LYS A 84 12.42 0.99 -12.72
N LEU A 85 11.62 1.80 -12.03
CA LEU A 85 12.01 3.13 -11.54
C LEU A 85 12.10 3.22 -9.99
N GLY A 86 11.60 2.21 -9.28
CA GLY A 86 11.64 2.11 -7.81
C GLY A 86 10.32 1.63 -7.20
N VAL A 87 10.33 1.25 -5.93
CA VAL A 87 9.11 0.92 -5.17
C VAL A 87 8.48 2.24 -4.70
N GLY A 88 7.32 2.59 -5.26
CA GLY A 88 6.58 3.82 -4.94
C GLY A 88 5.36 3.53 -4.07
N TYR A 89 5.08 4.44 -3.14
CA TYR A 89 3.82 4.45 -2.41
C TYR A 89 3.26 5.86 -2.30
N ALA A 90 1.94 6.00 -2.42
CA ALA A 90 1.23 7.23 -2.18
C ALA A 90 0.33 7.06 -0.95
N ILE A 91 0.27 8.09 -0.10
CA ILE A 91 -0.69 8.15 0.99
C ILE A 91 -1.55 9.38 0.79
N GLU A 92 -2.86 9.20 0.85
CA GLU A 92 -3.79 10.32 0.79
C GLU A 92 -3.57 11.27 1.99
N GLY A 93 -3.23 12.53 1.70
CA GLY A 93 -3.14 13.59 2.70
C GLY A 93 -4.48 14.29 2.87
N ARG A 94 -4.90 14.56 4.11
CA ARG A 94 -6.05 15.44 4.43
C ARG A 94 -5.73 16.90 4.06
N SER A 95 -5.60 17.20 2.78
CA SER A 95 -5.60 18.59 2.28
C SER A 95 -6.49 18.78 1.04
N ALA A 96 -6.95 17.71 0.39
CA ALA A 96 -7.79 17.83 -0.80
C ALA A 96 -9.30 17.91 -0.51
N ALA A 97 -9.77 17.46 0.66
CA ALA A 97 -11.20 17.39 0.97
C ALA A 97 -11.87 18.74 1.27
N ARG A 98 -11.12 19.85 1.41
CA ARG A 98 -11.70 21.20 1.65
C ARG A 98 -11.87 22.06 0.40
N ALA A 99 -11.41 21.62 -0.77
CA ALA A 99 -11.42 22.46 -1.98
C ALA A 99 -12.67 22.31 -2.86
N VAL A 100 -13.52 21.29 -2.65
CA VAL A 100 -14.64 20.98 -3.55
C VAL A 100 -15.99 21.57 -3.09
N GLU A 101 -16.12 21.97 -1.82
CA GLU A 101 -17.41 22.45 -1.28
C GLU A 101 -17.61 23.98 -1.38
N SER A 102 -16.64 24.74 -1.91
CA SER A 102 -16.73 26.21 -2.05
C SER A 102 -17.09 26.70 -3.46
N ARG A 103 -17.49 25.82 -4.39
CA ARG A 103 -17.85 26.18 -5.79
C ARG A 103 -19.32 25.96 -6.16
N ARG A 104 -20.22 25.95 -5.17
CA ARG A 104 -21.65 26.10 -5.41
C ARG A 104 -22.16 27.32 -4.65
N VAL A 105 -22.00 28.48 -5.28
CA VAL A 105 -22.85 29.66 -5.10
C VAL A 105 -23.27 30.07 -6.50
#